data_AF-A0A4U0GLC0-F1
#
_entry.id   AF-A0A4U0GLC0-F1
#
_cell.length_a   1.000
_cell.length_b   1.000
_cell.length_c   1.000
_cell.angle_alpha   90.00
_cell.angle_beta   90.00
_cell.angle_gamma   90.00
#
_symmetry.space_group_name_H-M   'P 1'
#
loop_
_entity.id
_entity.type
_entity.pdbx_description
1 polymer ?
#
loop_
_entity_poly.entity_id
_entity_poly.type
_entity_poly.pdbx_seq_one_letter_code
_entity_poly.pdbx_strand_id
1 'polypeptide(L)'
;MCLQRNDKSVSGFPAAGQNDVLTGFAGGGRVEIGVLGWLVYGVPAAALLFLYGLISRRRDRRNLLALDAATTAGLTEPASLHPVIDPGKCGGCGACVSACPEGNVLGIIAGRAHLIAPTKCIGHGACRAACPYDAITLVFGTEKRGVEIPLLSPDFETNVPGIFIAGELGGMGLIRNAVTQGVQAMQAIKKSLGKHAHALDVLIVGAGPAGLAAALYAKSTGLRYRLIEQDTLGGTVAHFPRGKIVMTAPVNLPIVGQVRLRETTKEHLMRFWLDACATAGITIQEQERAEAVHKLDDGFLVKTTRGEHKTARVLLAIGRRGTPRTLGVPGENASKVVYRLIDPAQYAGRHVLVVGGGDAALEAAVSIADQPDSQVTLSYRGEAFARAKPKNRERVEAAQRAGRLLVMLGSEVREIMEDSVRLETGGVERTLRNDTVIVCAGGVLPTPFLKQMGIDVETKYGTA
;
A
#
# COMPACT_ATOMS: atom_id res chain seq x y z
N MET A 1 -15.42 14.85 -29.63
CA MET A 1 -16.74 15.39 -29.99
C MET A 1 -16.80 16.81 -29.43
N CYS A 2 -16.70 17.81 -30.32
CA CYS A 2 -16.55 19.24 -30.00
C CYS A 2 -17.84 19.87 -29.46
N LEU A 3 -17.74 20.77 -28.49
CA LEU A 3 -18.78 21.73 -28.16
C LEU A 3 -18.22 23.15 -28.32
N GLN A 4 -18.77 23.88 -29.29
CA GLN A 4 -18.46 25.25 -29.65
C GLN A 4 -19.11 26.24 -28.67
N ARG A 5 -18.35 27.30 -28.38
CA ARG A 5 -18.81 28.58 -27.79
C ARG A 5 -19.72 29.31 -28.78
N ASN A 6 -20.69 30.06 -28.26
CA ASN A 6 -21.37 31.09 -29.03
C ASN A 6 -21.50 32.37 -28.18
N ASP A 7 -20.71 33.37 -28.57
CA ASP A 7 -20.83 34.78 -28.18
C ASP A 7 -21.92 35.44 -29.02
N LYS A 8 -22.84 36.21 -28.41
CA LYS A 8 -23.48 37.36 -29.07
C LYS A 8 -23.82 38.45 -28.06
N SER A 9 -23.29 39.62 -28.35
CA SER A 9 -23.42 40.91 -27.68
C SER A 9 -24.60 41.74 -28.20
N VAL A 10 -25.28 42.42 -27.27
CA VAL A 10 -25.77 43.83 -27.29
C VAL A 10 -26.77 44.28 -28.36
N SER A 11 -27.95 44.77 -27.91
CA SER A 11 -28.42 46.18 -28.06
C SER A 11 -29.94 46.31 -27.84
N GLY A 12 -30.38 47.45 -27.27
CA GLY A 12 -31.76 47.95 -27.43
C GLY A 12 -32.53 48.25 -26.14
N PHE A 13 -32.33 49.44 -25.57
CA PHE A 13 -33.33 50.11 -24.73
C PHE A 13 -34.40 50.79 -25.61
N PRO A 14 -35.61 50.99 -25.08
CA PRO A 14 -36.18 52.35 -25.14
C PRO A 14 -36.72 52.84 -23.79
N ALA A 15 -36.93 54.15 -23.74
CA ALA A 15 -37.06 54.99 -22.56
C ALA A 15 -38.51 55.34 -22.17
N ALA A 16 -38.64 55.67 -20.87
CA ALA A 16 -39.46 56.72 -20.23
C ALA A 16 -41.00 56.73 -20.40
N GLY A 17 -41.69 56.68 -19.26
CA GLY A 17 -43.07 57.10 -19.04
C GLY A 17 -43.34 57.38 -17.56
N GLN A 18 -43.58 58.66 -17.25
CA GLN A 18 -43.79 59.29 -15.94
C GLN A 18 -44.89 58.65 -15.07
N ASN A 19 -44.75 58.70 -13.74
CA ASN A 19 -45.53 59.64 -12.92
C ASN A 19 -45.12 59.64 -11.45
N ASP A 20 -45.18 60.86 -10.93
CA ASP A 20 -44.87 61.30 -9.58
C ASP A 20 -45.55 60.48 -8.49
N VAL A 21 -44.96 60.53 -7.28
CA VAL A 21 -45.65 60.98 -6.05
C VAL A 21 -44.73 60.68 -4.85
N LEU A 22 -44.50 61.74 -4.05
CA LEU A 22 -43.88 61.78 -2.71
C LEU A 22 -42.36 61.98 -2.61
N THR A 23 -41.99 63.21 -2.91
CA THR A 23 -41.11 64.02 -2.05
C THR A 23 -41.66 64.05 -0.61
N GLY A 24 -40.80 63.72 0.35
CA GLY A 24 -41.10 63.97 1.75
C GLY A 24 -40.34 63.04 2.69
N PHE A 25 -39.03 63.23 2.83
CA PHE A 25 -38.31 63.16 4.11
C PHE A 25 -36.88 63.67 3.85
N ALA A 26 -36.75 65.00 3.85
CA ALA A 26 -35.48 65.63 4.13
C ALA A 26 -35.20 65.44 5.63
N GLY A 27 -34.37 64.45 5.95
CA GLY A 27 -33.83 64.22 7.28
C GLY A 27 -32.36 63.86 7.12
N GLY A 28 -31.48 64.82 7.43
CA GLY A 28 -30.04 64.70 7.29
C GLY A 28 -29.49 63.43 7.94
N GLY A 29 -28.81 62.64 7.13
CA GLY A 29 -28.12 61.44 7.55
C GLY A 29 -27.28 60.94 6.39
N ARG A 30 -26.20 61.67 6.06
CA ARG A 30 -25.03 61.00 5.48
C ARG A 30 -24.55 60.05 6.57
N VAL A 31 -25.15 58.86 6.61
CA VAL A 31 -24.71 57.81 7.53
C VAL A 31 -23.24 57.61 7.21
N GLU A 32 -22.41 57.75 8.24
CA GLU A 32 -21.02 57.35 8.31
C GLU A 32 -20.91 55.83 8.09
N ILE A 33 -21.30 55.33 6.91
CA ILE A 33 -21.23 53.92 6.53
C ILE A 33 -19.77 53.46 6.47
N GLY A 34 -18.82 54.40 6.37
CA GLY A 34 -17.39 54.13 6.43
C GLY A 34 -16.95 53.57 7.77
N VAL A 35 -17.04 54.36 8.86
CA VAL A 35 -16.39 54.00 10.13
C VAL A 35 -17.13 52.87 10.85
N LEU A 36 -18.47 52.94 10.92
CA LEU A 36 -19.26 51.92 11.60
C LEU A 36 -19.26 50.58 10.84
N GLY A 37 -19.29 50.62 9.50
CA GLY A 37 -19.14 49.43 8.66
C GLY A 37 -17.75 48.79 8.79
N TRP A 38 -16.69 49.59 8.87
CA TRP A 38 -15.33 49.10 9.14
C TRP A 38 -15.19 48.47 10.53
N LEU A 39 -15.79 49.05 11.57
CA LEU A 39 -15.74 48.50 12.92
C LEU A 39 -16.55 47.20 13.06
N VAL A 40 -17.70 47.11 12.40
CA VAL A 40 -18.60 45.93 12.51
C VAL A 40 -18.17 44.78 11.60
N TYR A 41 -17.67 45.04 10.39
CA TYR A 41 -17.31 43.99 9.43
C TYR A 41 -15.82 43.97 9.08
N GLY A 42 -15.19 45.13 8.92
CA GLY A 42 -13.78 45.24 8.53
C GLY A 42 -12.81 44.74 9.60
N VAL A 43 -13.00 45.14 10.86
CA VAL A 43 -12.14 44.75 11.99
C VAL A 43 -12.25 43.24 12.28
N PRO A 44 -13.45 42.63 12.36
CA PRO A 44 -13.55 41.17 12.49
C PRO A 44 -12.96 40.41 11.30
N ALA A 45 -13.18 40.88 10.06
CA ALA A 45 -12.58 40.26 8.88
C ALA A 45 -11.04 40.34 8.89
N ALA A 46 -10.48 41.50 9.22
CA ALA A 46 -9.04 41.68 9.37
C ALA A 46 -8.46 40.83 10.50
N ALA A 47 -9.14 40.73 11.64
CA ALA A 47 -8.75 39.88 12.75
C ALA A 47 -8.76 38.39 12.36
N LEU A 48 -9.78 37.94 11.63
CA LEU A 48 -9.87 36.57 11.11
C LEU A 48 -8.76 36.28 10.08
N LEU A 49 -8.48 37.20 9.16
CA LEU A 49 -7.39 37.08 8.19
C LEU A 49 -6.02 37.06 8.87
N PHE A 50 -5.81 37.89 9.89
CA PHE A 50 -4.59 37.92 10.67
C PHE A 50 -4.39 36.61 11.45
N LEU A 51 -5.44 36.12 12.12
CA LEU A 51 -5.41 34.85 12.84
C LEU A 51 -5.17 33.68 11.87
N TYR A 52 -5.83 33.68 10.71
CA TYR A 52 -5.61 32.71 9.65
C TYR A 52 -4.15 32.74 9.17
N GLY A 53 -3.58 33.93 8.96
CA GLY A 53 -2.18 34.11 8.60
C GLY A 53 -1.22 33.54 9.64
N LEU A 54 -1.46 33.79 10.93
CA LEU A 54 -0.66 33.23 12.03
C LEU A 54 -0.74 31.69 12.09
N ILE A 55 -1.95 31.14 11.98
CA ILE A 55 -2.18 29.69 11.98
C ILE A 55 -1.51 29.05 10.75
N SER A 56 -1.67 29.67 9.58
CA SER A 56 -1.07 29.21 8.32
C SER A 56 0.45 29.19 8.42
N ARG A 57 1.08 30.28 8.89
CA ARG A 57 2.54 30.34 9.11
C ARG A 57 3.04 29.28 10.10
N ARG A 58 2.29 29.02 11.19
CA ARG A 58 2.63 27.95 12.15
C ARG A 58 2.56 26.57 11.51
N ARG A 59 1.50 26.28 10.73
CA ARG A 59 1.36 25.01 10.00
C ARG A 59 2.45 24.84 8.95
N ASP A 60 2.74 25.88 8.19
CA ASP A 60 3.79 25.91 7.18
C ASP A 60 5.15 25.60 7.80
N ARG A 61 5.53 26.31 8.87
CA ARG A 61 6.77 26.04 9.62
C ARG A 61 6.85 24.58 10.11
N ARG A 62 5.76 24.02 10.62
CA ARG A 62 5.72 22.61 11.05
C ARG A 62 5.93 21.65 9.88
N ASN A 63 5.32 21.93 8.74
CA ASN A 63 5.42 21.11 7.53
C ASN A 63 6.83 21.18 6.93
N LEU A 64 7.44 22.36 6.93
CA LEU A 64 8.84 22.59 6.56
C LEU A 64 9.79 21.79 7.44
N LEU A 65 9.62 21.83 8.77
CA LEU A 65 10.43 21.03 9.70
C LEU A 65 10.28 19.52 9.47
N ALA A 66 9.07 19.05 9.18
CA ALA A 66 8.84 17.65 8.87
C ALA A 66 9.51 17.23 7.56
N LEU A 67 9.43 18.07 6.52
CA LEU A 67 10.10 17.85 5.24
C LEU A 67 11.62 17.86 5.38
N ASP A 68 12.17 18.80 6.14
CA ASP A 68 13.61 18.91 6.41
C ASP A 68 14.10 17.66 7.16
N ALA A 69 13.41 17.26 8.24
CA ALA A 69 13.73 16.05 8.99
C ALA A 69 13.68 14.78 8.12
N ALA A 70 12.69 14.66 7.22
CA ALA A 70 12.62 13.57 6.27
C ALA A 70 13.79 13.60 5.27
N THR A 71 14.21 14.77 4.82
CA THR A 71 15.30 14.96 3.87
C THR A 71 16.65 14.64 4.50
N THR A 72 16.95 15.18 5.68
CA THR A 72 18.19 14.89 6.43
C THR A 72 18.30 13.40 6.79
N ALA A 73 17.17 12.75 7.08
CA ALA A 73 17.13 11.32 7.37
C ALA A 73 17.18 10.42 6.12
N GLY A 74 17.25 10.98 4.91
CA GLY A 74 17.23 10.23 3.64
C GLY A 74 15.91 9.51 3.36
N LEU A 75 14.81 9.92 4.00
CA LEU A 75 13.48 9.31 3.93
C LEU A 75 12.59 9.98 2.89
N THR A 76 13.17 10.36 1.76
CA THR A 76 12.47 11.07 0.69
C THR A 76 11.77 10.12 -0.29
N GLU A 77 12.04 8.82 -0.21
CA GLU A 77 11.59 7.86 -1.22
C GLU A 77 10.52 6.91 -0.67
N PRO A 78 9.26 7.03 -1.10
CA PRO A 78 8.20 6.07 -0.77
C PRO A 78 8.52 4.68 -1.33
N ALA A 79 8.00 3.65 -0.65
CA ALA A 79 8.24 2.27 -1.03
C ALA A 79 7.32 1.76 -2.15
N SER A 80 6.28 2.50 -2.48
CA SER A 80 5.19 2.08 -3.37
C SER A 80 4.68 3.25 -4.23
N LEU A 81 3.50 3.05 -4.83
CA LEU A 81 2.71 4.10 -5.45
C LEU A 81 2.61 5.32 -4.53
N HIS A 82 2.80 6.52 -5.07
CA HIS A 82 2.75 7.77 -4.30
C HIS A 82 2.32 8.96 -5.17
N PRO A 83 1.84 10.06 -4.57
CA PRO A 83 1.41 11.24 -5.32
C PRO A 83 2.59 12.13 -5.73
N VAL A 84 2.65 12.49 -7.00
CA VAL A 84 3.40 13.64 -7.51
C VAL A 84 2.42 14.79 -7.70
N ILE A 85 2.78 15.95 -7.16
CA ILE A 85 1.92 17.14 -7.13
C ILE A 85 2.45 18.15 -8.15
N ASP A 86 1.58 18.57 -9.06
CA ASP A 86 1.85 19.65 -10.01
C ASP A 86 1.63 21.01 -9.33
N PRO A 87 2.70 21.80 -9.06
CA PRO A 87 2.57 23.08 -8.39
C PRO A 87 1.84 24.12 -9.24
N GLY A 88 1.82 23.98 -10.57
CA GLY A 88 1.08 24.86 -11.47
C GLY A 88 -0.43 24.72 -11.33
N LYS A 89 -0.91 23.48 -11.11
CA LYS A 89 -2.34 23.17 -10.93
C LYS A 89 -2.80 23.28 -9.47
N CYS A 90 -1.93 23.04 -8.51
CA CYS A 90 -2.32 22.88 -7.09
C CYS A 90 -2.86 24.18 -6.46
N GLY A 91 -4.17 24.33 -6.30
CA GLY A 91 -4.78 25.51 -5.66
C GLY A 91 -4.57 25.67 -4.14
N GLY A 92 -3.85 24.76 -3.47
CA GLY A 92 -3.47 24.93 -2.06
C GLY A 92 -4.56 24.68 -1.02
N CYS A 93 -5.73 24.18 -1.43
CA CYS A 93 -6.91 24.01 -0.55
C CYS A 93 -6.75 23.02 0.62
N GLY A 94 -5.71 22.16 0.61
CA GLY A 94 -5.47 21.19 1.68
C GLY A 94 -6.38 19.96 1.69
N ALA A 95 -7.30 19.79 0.73
CA ALA A 95 -8.20 18.63 0.65
C ALA A 95 -7.43 17.29 0.65
N CYS A 96 -6.31 17.23 -0.07
CA CYS A 96 -5.43 16.07 -0.12
C CYS A 96 -4.76 15.74 1.22
N VAL A 97 -4.45 16.76 2.03
CA VAL A 97 -3.87 16.60 3.38
C VAL A 97 -4.92 16.02 4.32
N SER A 98 -6.12 16.57 4.31
CA SER A 98 -7.24 16.10 5.15
C SER A 98 -7.74 14.71 4.76
N ALA A 99 -7.63 14.33 3.49
CA ALA A 99 -8.04 13.03 2.98
C ALA A 99 -7.04 11.90 3.27
N CYS A 100 -5.82 12.21 3.75
CA CYS A 100 -4.80 11.21 4.02
C CYS A 100 -5.03 10.54 5.39
N PRO A 101 -5.34 9.22 5.45
CA PRO A 101 -5.59 8.51 6.70
C PRO A 101 -4.33 8.29 7.54
N GLU A 102 -3.15 8.23 6.90
CA GLU A 102 -1.87 8.05 7.60
C GLU A 102 -1.46 9.30 8.40
N GLY A 103 -1.98 10.47 8.01
CA GLY A 103 -1.64 11.76 8.60
C GLY A 103 -0.18 12.18 8.35
N ASN A 104 0.07 13.48 8.22
CA ASN A 104 1.41 14.05 8.07
C ASN A 104 2.26 13.46 6.92
N VAL A 105 1.64 12.86 5.89
CA VAL A 105 2.32 12.47 4.64
C VAL A 105 2.42 13.67 3.72
N LEU A 106 1.32 14.42 3.61
CA LEU A 106 1.18 15.63 2.83
C LEU A 106 1.08 16.83 3.76
N GLY A 107 1.65 17.95 3.36
CA GLY A 107 1.55 19.24 4.04
C GLY A 107 1.37 20.37 3.04
N ILE A 108 0.87 21.51 3.51
CA ILE A 108 0.84 22.74 2.72
C ILE A 108 2.06 23.57 3.10
N ILE A 109 2.90 23.90 2.12
CA ILE A 109 4.07 24.77 2.26
C ILE A 109 3.93 25.89 1.24
N ALA A 110 4.06 27.14 1.67
CA ALA A 110 3.91 28.32 0.79
C ALA A 110 2.65 28.27 -0.11
N GLY A 111 1.53 27.75 0.40
CA GLY A 111 0.26 27.66 -0.33
C GLY A 111 0.17 26.53 -1.35
N ARG A 112 1.15 25.63 -1.43
CA ARG A 112 1.11 24.44 -2.31
C ARG A 112 1.21 23.16 -1.49
N ALA A 113 0.70 22.05 -2.02
CA ALA A 113 0.84 20.75 -1.38
C ALA A 113 2.21 20.14 -1.67
N HIS A 114 2.83 19.57 -0.64
CA HIS A 114 4.12 18.90 -0.68
C HIS A 114 4.03 17.56 0.07
N LEU A 115 4.83 16.57 -0.38
CA LEU A 115 5.07 15.36 0.38
C LEU A 115 6.09 15.64 1.48
N ILE A 116 5.62 15.85 2.70
CA ILE A 116 6.46 16.19 3.86
C ILE A 116 7.05 14.95 4.55
N ALA A 117 6.41 13.78 4.40
CA ALA A 117 6.95 12.51 4.89
C ALA A 117 6.65 11.38 3.89
N PRO A 118 7.37 11.32 2.75
CA PRO A 118 7.06 10.41 1.66
C PRO A 118 7.03 8.93 2.08
N THR A 119 7.95 8.50 2.94
CA THR A 119 8.04 7.11 3.44
C THR A 119 6.86 6.64 4.28
N LYS A 120 6.00 7.56 4.76
CA LYS A 120 4.74 7.22 5.42
C LYS A 120 3.61 6.96 4.43
N CYS A 121 3.78 7.29 3.15
CA CYS A 121 2.77 7.04 2.13
C CYS A 121 2.61 5.53 1.89
N ILE A 122 1.38 5.04 1.99
CA ILE A 122 0.99 3.66 1.70
C ILE A 122 0.37 3.48 0.29
N GLY A 123 0.35 4.53 -0.53
CA GLY A 123 -0.17 4.46 -1.91
C GLY A 123 -1.68 4.24 -2.03
N HIS A 124 -2.48 4.71 -1.07
CA HIS A 124 -3.94 4.56 -1.09
C HIS A 124 -4.68 5.43 -2.11
N GLY A 125 -4.03 6.48 -2.62
CA GLY A 125 -4.60 7.32 -3.68
C GLY A 125 -5.75 8.25 -3.27
N ALA A 126 -6.14 8.31 -2.00
CA ALA A 126 -7.24 9.19 -1.58
C ALA A 126 -6.90 10.68 -1.76
N CYS A 127 -5.62 11.05 -1.72
CA CYS A 127 -5.18 12.39 -2.06
C CYS A 127 -5.52 12.79 -3.50
N ARG A 128 -5.32 11.88 -4.47
CA ARG A 128 -5.70 12.08 -5.88
C ARG A 128 -7.21 12.24 -6.00
N ALA A 129 -7.97 11.31 -5.43
CA ALA A 129 -9.44 11.34 -5.50
C ALA A 129 -10.05 12.59 -4.85
N ALA A 130 -9.41 13.14 -3.81
CA ALA A 130 -9.88 14.34 -3.11
C ALA A 130 -9.39 15.66 -3.73
N CYS A 131 -8.55 15.63 -4.77
CA CYS A 131 -7.99 16.84 -5.36
C CYS A 131 -8.99 17.48 -6.34
N PRO A 132 -9.57 18.66 -6.05
CA PRO A 132 -10.52 19.29 -6.97
C PRO A 132 -9.84 19.98 -8.17
N TYR A 133 -8.51 20.06 -8.17
CA TYR A 133 -7.71 20.74 -9.20
C TYR A 133 -7.01 19.76 -10.15
N ASP A 134 -7.23 18.44 -9.99
CA ASP A 134 -6.50 17.39 -10.72
C ASP A 134 -4.97 17.58 -10.72
N ALA A 135 -4.46 18.13 -9.62
CA ALA A 135 -3.05 18.47 -9.47
C ALA A 135 -2.19 17.29 -8.99
N ILE A 136 -2.79 16.11 -8.76
CA ILE A 136 -2.12 14.96 -8.18
C ILE A 136 -2.17 13.77 -9.14
N THR A 137 -0.99 13.35 -9.58
CA THR A 137 -0.80 12.10 -10.33
C THR A 137 -0.20 11.06 -9.39
N LEU A 138 -0.68 9.82 -9.46
CA LEU A 138 -0.06 8.72 -8.71
C LEU A 138 0.97 8.07 -9.62
N VAL A 139 2.19 7.88 -9.13
CA VAL A 139 3.31 7.32 -9.88
C VAL A 139 3.93 6.14 -9.15
N PHE A 140 4.53 5.23 -9.93
CA PHE A 140 5.27 4.08 -9.42
C PHE A 140 6.77 4.35 -9.37
N GLY A 141 7.38 4.03 -8.23
CA GLY A 141 8.80 4.28 -8.00
C GLY A 141 9.13 5.77 -7.93
N THR A 142 10.36 6.11 -7.58
CA THR A 142 10.91 7.47 -7.64
C THR A 142 11.96 7.55 -8.74
N GLU A 143 12.49 8.74 -9.03
CA GLU A 143 13.62 8.91 -9.95
C GLU A 143 14.81 8.00 -9.62
N LYS A 144 15.04 7.73 -8.33
CA LYS A 144 16.17 6.92 -7.84
C LYS A 144 15.79 5.48 -7.51
N ARG A 145 14.49 5.20 -7.28
CA ARG A 145 13.99 3.89 -6.87
C ARG A 145 12.97 3.35 -7.85
N GLY A 146 13.45 2.48 -8.73
CA GLY A 146 12.62 1.73 -9.66
C GLY A 146 11.67 0.76 -8.96
N VAL A 147 10.47 0.60 -9.50
CA VAL A 147 9.52 -0.45 -9.10
C VAL A 147 9.17 -1.29 -10.33
N GLU A 148 9.50 -2.58 -10.27
CA GLU A 148 9.08 -3.54 -11.29
C GLU A 148 7.56 -3.74 -11.22
N ILE A 149 6.86 -3.50 -12.33
CA ILE A 149 5.43 -3.78 -12.47
C ILE A 149 5.15 -4.42 -13.84
N PRO A 150 4.22 -5.37 -13.93
CA PRO A 150 3.77 -5.88 -15.22
C PRO A 150 3.01 -4.79 -15.99
N LEU A 151 3.12 -4.82 -17.31
CA LEU A 151 2.30 -3.99 -18.19
C LEU A 151 0.89 -4.57 -18.28
N LEU A 152 -0.10 -3.77 -17.91
CA LEU A 152 -1.51 -4.18 -17.89
C LEU A 152 -2.36 -3.22 -18.71
N SER A 153 -3.34 -3.79 -19.42
CA SER A 153 -4.44 -3.02 -20.00
C SER A 153 -5.35 -2.44 -18.90
N PRO A 154 -6.24 -1.48 -19.23
CA PRO A 154 -7.28 -1.01 -18.29
C PRO A 154 -8.19 -2.13 -17.77
N ASP A 155 -8.26 -3.25 -18.49
CA ASP A 155 -9.02 -4.45 -18.16
C ASP A 155 -8.21 -5.49 -17.37
N PHE A 156 -7.04 -5.12 -16.84
CA PHE A 156 -6.14 -5.96 -16.04
C PHE A 156 -5.50 -7.14 -16.79
N GLU A 157 -5.59 -7.14 -18.12
CA GLU A 157 -4.97 -8.15 -18.98
C GLU A 157 -3.50 -7.80 -19.25
N THR A 158 -2.65 -8.82 -19.28
CA THR A 158 -1.23 -8.67 -19.63
C THR A 158 -1.03 -8.57 -21.15
N ASN A 159 0.20 -8.38 -21.60
CA ASN A 159 0.58 -8.53 -23.01
C ASN A 159 0.37 -9.97 -23.53
N VAL A 160 0.19 -10.97 -22.66
CA VAL A 160 -0.17 -12.34 -23.01
C VAL A 160 -1.70 -12.50 -22.95
N PRO A 161 -2.40 -12.57 -24.09
CA PRO A 161 -3.87 -12.59 -24.11
C PRO A 161 -4.41 -13.79 -23.34
N GLY A 162 -5.35 -13.54 -22.43
CA GLY A 162 -5.98 -14.52 -21.56
C GLY A 162 -5.34 -14.66 -20.18
N ILE A 163 -4.23 -13.98 -19.91
CA ILE A 163 -3.62 -13.89 -18.57
C ILE A 163 -3.88 -12.49 -17.98
N PHE A 164 -4.46 -12.47 -16.78
CA PHE A 164 -4.83 -11.28 -16.03
C PHE A 164 -4.04 -11.19 -14.74
N ILE A 165 -3.77 -9.97 -14.26
CA ILE A 165 -3.09 -9.72 -12.99
C ILE A 165 -3.93 -8.78 -12.12
N ALA A 166 -4.11 -9.15 -10.85
CA ALA A 166 -4.80 -8.32 -9.88
C ALA A 166 -4.06 -8.27 -8.53
N GLY A 167 -4.35 -7.22 -7.76
CA GLY A 167 -3.80 -7.04 -6.42
C GLY A 167 -2.50 -6.26 -6.40
N GLU A 168 -1.70 -6.52 -5.36
CA GLU A 168 -0.45 -5.80 -5.11
C GLU A 168 0.53 -5.88 -6.28
N LEU A 169 0.45 -6.93 -7.10
CA LEU A 169 1.31 -7.12 -8.27
C LEU A 169 1.12 -6.01 -9.32
N GLY A 170 -0.10 -5.46 -9.46
CA GLY A 170 -0.41 -4.27 -10.26
C GLY A 170 0.02 -2.94 -9.59
N GLY A 171 0.79 -3.01 -8.50
CA GLY A 171 1.42 -1.86 -7.85
C GLY A 171 0.60 -1.15 -6.76
N MET A 172 -0.61 -1.62 -6.46
CA MET A 172 -1.47 -1.04 -5.42
C MET A 172 -1.58 -1.94 -4.19
N GLY A 173 -0.74 -1.69 -3.18
CA GLY A 173 -0.54 -2.58 -2.02
C GLY A 173 -1.60 -2.52 -0.90
N LEU A 174 -2.86 -2.20 -1.19
CA LEU A 174 -3.92 -2.15 -0.17
C LEU A 174 -4.96 -3.23 -0.35
N ILE A 175 -5.45 -3.77 0.77
CA ILE A 175 -6.50 -4.80 0.80
C ILE A 175 -7.73 -4.35 0.01
N ARG A 176 -8.22 -3.12 0.23
CA ARG A 176 -9.36 -2.56 -0.55
C ARG A 176 -9.08 -2.56 -2.05
N ASN A 177 -7.89 -2.14 -2.46
CA ASN A 177 -7.54 -2.07 -3.88
C ASN A 177 -7.40 -3.47 -4.47
N ALA A 178 -6.78 -4.40 -3.74
CA ALA A 178 -6.66 -5.78 -4.14
C ALA A 178 -8.02 -6.45 -4.34
N VAL A 179 -8.95 -6.26 -3.40
CA VAL A 179 -10.33 -6.74 -3.53
C VAL A 179 -11.02 -6.13 -4.75
N THR A 180 -10.95 -4.81 -4.91
CA THR A 180 -11.60 -4.10 -6.02
C THR A 180 -11.07 -4.58 -7.38
N GLN A 181 -9.75 -4.69 -7.52
CA GLN A 181 -9.10 -5.15 -8.74
C GLN A 181 -9.40 -6.62 -9.03
N GLY A 182 -9.45 -7.49 -8.02
CA GLY A 182 -9.83 -8.88 -8.20
C GLY A 182 -11.23 -9.01 -8.82
N VAL A 183 -12.17 -8.18 -8.38
CA VAL A 183 -13.52 -8.12 -8.98
C VAL A 183 -13.49 -7.54 -10.40
N GLN A 184 -12.76 -6.45 -10.64
CA GLN A 184 -12.68 -5.82 -11.96
C GLN A 184 -12.02 -6.72 -13.01
N ALA A 185 -10.92 -7.39 -12.65
CA ALA A 185 -10.25 -8.38 -13.52
C ALA A 185 -11.21 -9.53 -13.86
N MET A 186 -12.00 -10.01 -12.90
CA MET A 186 -13.00 -11.05 -13.16
C MET A 186 -14.15 -10.58 -14.05
N GLN A 187 -14.56 -9.31 -13.98
CA GLN A 187 -15.53 -8.73 -14.91
C GLN A 187 -14.97 -8.72 -16.34
N ALA A 188 -13.71 -8.35 -16.52
CA ALA A 188 -13.02 -8.37 -17.80
C ALA A 188 -12.88 -9.81 -18.34
N ILE A 189 -12.48 -10.75 -17.50
CA ILE A 189 -12.44 -12.19 -17.81
C ILE A 189 -13.81 -12.64 -18.30
N LYS A 190 -14.89 -12.37 -17.56
CA LYS A 190 -16.24 -12.78 -17.95
C LYS A 190 -16.63 -12.24 -19.34
N LYS A 191 -16.25 -11.00 -19.67
CA LYS A 191 -16.50 -10.39 -20.98
C LYS A 191 -15.65 -11.00 -22.10
N SER A 192 -14.44 -11.45 -21.79
CA SER A 192 -13.50 -12.03 -22.78
C SER A 192 -13.73 -13.51 -23.04
N LEU A 193 -14.54 -14.19 -22.23
CA LEU A 193 -14.88 -15.60 -22.42
C LEU A 193 -15.76 -15.78 -23.67
N GLY A 194 -15.28 -16.61 -24.60
CA GLY A 194 -16.05 -17.13 -25.74
C GLY A 194 -16.55 -18.55 -25.48
N LYS A 195 -16.94 -19.27 -26.54
CA LYS A 195 -17.12 -20.72 -26.47
C LYS A 195 -15.76 -21.39 -26.36
N HIS A 196 -15.57 -22.25 -25.36
CA HIS A 196 -14.33 -22.99 -25.17
C HIS A 196 -14.61 -24.40 -24.64
N ALA A 197 -13.70 -25.33 -24.92
CA ALA A 197 -13.86 -26.74 -24.54
C ALA A 197 -13.34 -27.07 -23.12
N HIS A 198 -12.69 -26.11 -22.44
CA HIS A 198 -12.07 -26.36 -21.14
C HIS A 198 -13.08 -26.61 -20.02
N ALA A 199 -12.66 -27.40 -19.04
CA ALA A 199 -13.42 -27.67 -17.82
C ALA A 199 -13.53 -26.42 -16.92
N LEU A 200 -12.53 -25.54 -16.98
CA LEU A 200 -12.47 -24.29 -16.22
C LEU A 200 -12.53 -23.08 -17.15
N ASP A 201 -13.33 -22.10 -16.76
CA ASP A 201 -13.37 -20.79 -17.39
C ASP A 201 -12.17 -19.95 -16.90
N VAL A 202 -11.82 -20.08 -15.61
CA VAL A 202 -10.68 -19.38 -15.01
C VAL A 202 -9.98 -20.20 -13.92
N LEU A 203 -8.65 -20.18 -13.94
CA LEU A 203 -7.82 -20.60 -12.81
C LEU A 203 -7.31 -19.36 -12.08
N ILE A 204 -7.63 -19.24 -10.79
CA ILE A 204 -7.20 -18.15 -9.93
C ILE A 204 -6.00 -18.63 -9.10
N VAL A 205 -4.86 -17.96 -9.24
CA VAL A 205 -3.60 -18.30 -8.57
C VAL A 205 -3.35 -17.29 -7.45
N GLY A 206 -3.42 -17.75 -6.20
CA GLY A 206 -3.21 -16.97 -4.98
C GLY A 206 -4.51 -16.66 -4.25
N ALA A 207 -4.63 -17.10 -2.99
CA ALA A 207 -5.78 -16.90 -2.11
C ALA A 207 -5.59 -15.72 -1.13
N GLY A 208 -4.92 -14.66 -1.59
CA GLY A 208 -4.94 -13.36 -0.93
C GLY A 208 -6.25 -12.59 -1.18
N PRO A 209 -6.40 -11.37 -0.64
CA PRO A 209 -7.63 -10.58 -0.78
C PRO A 209 -8.14 -10.41 -2.22
N ALA A 210 -7.24 -10.26 -3.21
CA ALA A 210 -7.62 -10.17 -4.61
C ALA A 210 -8.21 -11.49 -5.14
N GLY A 211 -7.57 -12.63 -4.87
CA GLY A 211 -8.03 -13.94 -5.33
C GLY A 211 -9.29 -14.41 -4.63
N LEU A 212 -9.44 -14.12 -3.33
CA LEU A 212 -10.68 -14.39 -2.59
C LEU A 212 -11.86 -13.58 -3.15
N ALA A 213 -11.66 -12.29 -3.42
CA ALA A 213 -12.69 -11.46 -4.04
C ALA A 213 -13.02 -11.92 -5.47
N ALA A 214 -12.03 -12.36 -6.22
CA ALA A 214 -12.22 -12.93 -7.55
C ALA A 214 -13.03 -14.25 -7.51
N ALA A 215 -12.74 -15.13 -6.55
CA ALA A 215 -13.48 -16.37 -6.37
C ALA A 215 -14.94 -16.12 -5.95
N LEU A 216 -15.19 -15.15 -5.05
CA LEU A 216 -16.54 -14.71 -4.71
C LEU A 216 -17.31 -14.21 -5.94
N TYR A 217 -16.66 -13.42 -6.82
CA TYR A 217 -17.27 -12.96 -8.06
C TYR A 217 -17.55 -14.10 -9.04
N ALA A 218 -16.59 -15.01 -9.22
CA ALA A 218 -16.73 -16.19 -10.08
C ALA A 218 -17.94 -17.03 -9.64
N LYS A 219 -18.05 -17.27 -8.33
CA LYS A 219 -19.20 -17.96 -7.73
C LYS A 219 -20.52 -17.23 -7.95
N SER A 220 -20.57 -15.92 -7.72
CA SER A 220 -21.82 -15.12 -7.90
C SER A 220 -22.29 -15.03 -9.35
N THR A 221 -21.40 -15.29 -10.30
CA THR A 221 -21.69 -15.21 -11.74
C THR A 221 -21.77 -16.57 -12.44
N GLY A 222 -21.63 -17.67 -11.70
CA GLY A 222 -21.73 -19.02 -12.23
C GLY A 222 -20.53 -19.47 -13.08
N LEU A 223 -19.38 -18.79 -13.00
CA LEU A 223 -18.17 -19.20 -13.71
C LEU A 223 -17.60 -20.48 -13.10
N ARG A 224 -17.12 -21.39 -13.96
CA ARG A 224 -16.36 -22.57 -13.55
C ARG A 224 -14.94 -22.14 -13.22
N TYR A 225 -14.60 -22.17 -11.94
CA TYR A 225 -13.29 -21.72 -11.49
C TYR A 225 -12.62 -22.71 -10.54
N ARG A 226 -11.31 -22.56 -10.41
CA ARG A 226 -10.49 -23.20 -9.39
C ARG A 226 -9.61 -22.13 -8.74
N LEU A 227 -9.55 -22.11 -7.42
CA LEU A 227 -8.68 -21.23 -6.64
C LEU A 227 -7.59 -22.08 -5.99
N ILE A 228 -6.33 -21.79 -6.32
CA ILE A 228 -5.15 -22.47 -5.78
C ILE A 228 -4.28 -21.50 -4.98
N GLU A 229 -3.61 -22.00 -3.95
CA GLU A 229 -2.72 -21.25 -3.08
C GLU A 229 -1.54 -22.11 -2.66
N GLN A 230 -0.32 -21.57 -2.75
CA GLN A 230 0.90 -22.30 -2.40
C GLN A 230 1.01 -22.57 -0.89
N ASP A 231 0.50 -21.66 -0.07
CA ASP A 231 0.54 -21.74 1.38
C ASP A 231 -0.87 -22.00 1.93
N THR A 232 -1.47 -21.00 2.55
CA THR A 232 -2.80 -21.01 3.15
C THR A 232 -3.53 -19.71 2.77
N LEU A 233 -4.86 -19.68 2.93
CA LEU A 233 -5.71 -18.50 2.74
C LEU A 233 -5.10 -17.24 3.38
N GLY A 234 -5.38 -16.08 2.78
CA GLY A 234 -5.09 -14.76 3.35
C GLY A 234 -3.80 -14.11 2.85
N GLY A 235 -2.97 -14.85 2.11
CA GLY A 235 -1.77 -14.34 1.47
C GLY A 235 -0.82 -13.65 2.45
N THR A 236 -0.41 -12.41 2.16
CA THR A 236 0.49 -11.62 3.03
C THR A 236 -0.03 -11.44 4.45
N VAL A 237 -1.36 -11.30 4.63
CA VAL A 237 -1.96 -11.09 5.96
C VAL A 237 -1.73 -12.30 6.86
N ALA A 238 -1.86 -13.51 6.32
CA ALA A 238 -1.64 -14.74 7.07
C ALA A 238 -0.21 -14.87 7.63
N HIS A 239 0.75 -14.14 7.04
CA HIS A 239 2.16 -14.14 7.41
C HIS A 239 2.54 -13.09 8.45
N PHE A 240 1.60 -12.22 8.84
CA PHE A 240 1.85 -11.24 9.89
C PHE A 240 2.01 -11.91 11.26
N PRO A 241 2.77 -11.31 12.19
CA PRO A 241 2.80 -11.77 13.58
C PRO A 241 1.41 -11.73 14.22
N ARG A 242 1.21 -12.59 15.23
CA ARG A 242 -0.01 -12.63 16.04
C ARG A 242 -0.32 -11.25 16.63
N GLY A 243 -1.58 -10.85 16.55
CA GLY A 243 -2.07 -9.57 17.08
C GLY A 243 -1.64 -8.34 16.27
N LYS A 244 -0.97 -8.50 15.12
CA LYS A 244 -0.63 -7.38 14.25
C LYS A 244 -1.90 -6.63 13.84
N ILE A 245 -1.88 -5.32 14.04
CA ILE A 245 -2.95 -4.44 13.59
C ILE A 245 -2.81 -4.24 12.08
N VAL A 246 -3.92 -4.44 11.37
CA VAL A 246 -4.06 -4.35 9.92
C VAL A 246 -5.00 -3.19 9.60
N MET A 247 -4.50 -2.26 8.80
CA MET A 247 -5.31 -1.18 8.23
C MET A 247 -5.95 -1.66 6.93
N THR A 248 -7.23 -1.38 6.77
CA THR A 248 -7.98 -1.55 5.53
C THR A 248 -9.00 -0.42 5.40
N ALA A 249 -9.77 -0.43 4.32
CA ALA A 249 -10.82 0.54 4.09
C ALA A 249 -12.11 -0.18 3.71
N PRO A 250 -13.28 0.45 3.90
CA PRO A 250 -14.55 -0.14 3.51
C PRO A 250 -14.54 -0.56 2.04
N VAL A 251 -15.05 -1.76 1.79
CA VAL A 251 -15.08 -2.37 0.46
C VAL A 251 -16.37 -3.17 0.28
N ASN A 252 -16.84 -3.26 -0.96
CA ASN A 252 -17.97 -4.10 -1.29
C ASN A 252 -17.46 -5.42 -1.85
N LEU A 253 -17.90 -6.54 -1.25
CA LEU A 253 -17.56 -7.88 -1.71
C LEU A 253 -18.77 -8.53 -2.41
N PRO A 254 -18.55 -9.29 -3.49
CA PRO A 254 -19.60 -10.14 -4.05
C PRO A 254 -20.09 -11.14 -3.00
N ILE A 255 -21.39 -11.43 -2.98
CA ILE A 255 -22.09 -12.33 -2.04
C ILE A 255 -22.17 -11.78 -0.60
N VAL A 256 -21.08 -11.23 -0.06
CA VAL A 256 -21.00 -10.75 1.33
C VAL A 256 -21.58 -9.34 1.51
N GLY A 257 -21.48 -8.48 0.49
CA GLY A 257 -21.95 -7.09 0.56
C GLY A 257 -20.94 -6.11 1.13
N GLN A 258 -21.41 -5.04 1.76
CA GLN A 258 -20.56 -3.94 2.24
C GLN A 258 -19.84 -4.31 3.54
N VAL A 259 -18.52 -4.34 3.50
CA VAL A 259 -17.64 -4.59 4.65
C VAL A 259 -17.07 -3.27 5.15
N ARG A 260 -17.28 -2.95 6.43
CA ARG A 260 -16.80 -1.70 7.06
C ARG A 260 -15.70 -1.98 8.08
N LEU A 261 -14.61 -2.62 7.64
CA LEU A 261 -13.40 -2.76 8.44
C LEU A 261 -12.45 -1.60 8.11
N ARG A 262 -11.88 -0.98 9.14
CA ARG A 262 -10.87 0.09 8.99
C ARG A 262 -9.57 -0.30 9.68
N GLU A 263 -9.64 -0.47 10.98
CA GLU A 263 -8.55 -0.97 11.80
C GLU A 263 -9.00 -2.28 12.44
N THR A 264 -8.24 -3.34 12.26
CA THR A 264 -8.58 -4.68 12.77
C THR A 264 -7.32 -5.46 13.10
N THR A 265 -7.43 -6.59 13.78
CA THR A 265 -6.30 -7.50 13.98
C THR A 265 -6.18 -8.47 12.81
N LYS A 266 -4.98 -9.01 12.60
CA LYS A 266 -4.74 -10.12 11.67
C LYS A 266 -5.78 -11.21 11.86
N GLU A 267 -6.00 -11.67 13.08
CA GLU A 267 -6.86 -12.81 13.39
C GLU A 267 -8.32 -12.52 13.05
N HIS A 268 -8.81 -11.32 13.36
CA HIS A 268 -10.18 -10.93 13.01
C HIS A 268 -10.35 -10.84 11.50
N LEU A 269 -9.39 -10.25 10.78
CA LEU A 269 -9.45 -10.21 9.31
C LEU A 269 -9.40 -11.62 8.68
N MET A 270 -8.60 -12.52 9.24
CA MET A 270 -8.51 -13.91 8.79
C MET A 270 -9.82 -14.67 9.03
N ARG A 271 -10.44 -14.53 10.21
CA ARG A 271 -11.77 -15.11 10.51
C ARG A 271 -12.82 -14.60 9.55
N PHE A 272 -12.85 -13.29 9.32
CA PHE A 272 -13.76 -12.69 8.35
C PHE A 272 -13.66 -13.35 6.95
N TRP A 273 -12.45 -13.61 6.46
CA TRP A 273 -12.25 -14.27 5.16
C TRP A 273 -12.69 -15.73 5.17
N LEU A 274 -12.44 -16.45 6.26
CA LEU A 274 -12.90 -17.83 6.42
C LEU A 274 -14.43 -17.90 6.41
N ASP A 275 -15.10 -17.02 7.18
CA ASP A 275 -16.56 -16.96 7.26
C ASP A 275 -17.17 -16.59 5.90
N ALA A 276 -16.56 -15.63 5.19
CA ALA A 276 -16.96 -15.26 3.84
C ALA A 276 -16.86 -16.44 2.86
N CYS A 277 -15.77 -17.19 2.91
CA CYS A 277 -15.58 -18.37 2.06
C CYS A 277 -16.58 -19.49 2.40
N ALA A 278 -16.80 -19.75 3.69
CA ALA A 278 -17.75 -20.75 4.15
C ALA A 278 -19.17 -20.41 3.71
N THR A 279 -19.60 -19.16 3.93
CA THR A 279 -20.93 -18.66 3.56
C THR A 279 -21.18 -18.76 2.05
N ALA A 280 -20.17 -18.43 1.24
CA ALA A 280 -20.27 -18.47 -0.22
C ALA A 280 -19.98 -19.87 -0.83
N GLY A 281 -19.58 -20.85 -0.02
CA GLY A 281 -19.17 -22.17 -0.49
C GLY A 281 -17.97 -22.11 -1.43
N ILE A 282 -16.97 -21.28 -1.11
CA ILE A 282 -15.70 -21.17 -1.84
C ILE A 282 -14.77 -22.28 -1.35
N THR A 283 -14.22 -23.06 -2.29
CA THR A 283 -13.21 -24.08 -2.01
C THR A 283 -11.85 -23.59 -2.48
N ILE A 284 -10.84 -23.72 -1.61
CA ILE A 284 -9.46 -23.32 -1.88
C ILE A 284 -8.61 -24.59 -1.89
N GLN A 285 -7.76 -24.73 -2.90
CA GLN A 285 -6.70 -25.75 -2.88
C GLN A 285 -5.44 -25.13 -2.30
N GLU A 286 -5.28 -25.29 -0.99
CA GLU A 286 -4.06 -24.91 -0.28
C GLU A 286 -2.93 -25.90 -0.58
N GLN A 287 -1.68 -25.51 -0.30
CA GLN A 287 -0.48 -26.31 -0.55
C GLN A 287 -0.32 -26.71 -2.04
N GLU A 288 -0.79 -25.86 -2.95
CA GLU A 288 -0.73 -26.08 -4.39
C GLU A 288 -0.10 -24.86 -5.10
N ARG A 289 1.18 -24.99 -5.45
CA ARG A 289 1.95 -23.91 -6.07
C ARG A 289 1.89 -24.04 -7.58
N ALA A 290 1.53 -22.96 -8.29
CA ALA A 290 1.71 -22.87 -9.74
C ALA A 290 3.20 -22.75 -10.09
N GLU A 291 3.67 -23.60 -11.00
CA GLU A 291 5.08 -23.69 -11.38
C GLU A 291 5.32 -23.22 -12.82
N ALA A 292 4.36 -23.46 -13.72
CA ALA A 292 4.43 -22.98 -15.09
C ALA A 292 3.03 -22.77 -15.68
N VAL A 293 2.92 -21.84 -16.63
CA VAL A 293 1.72 -21.61 -17.43
C VAL A 293 2.12 -21.73 -18.90
N HIS A 294 1.56 -22.73 -19.59
CA HIS A 294 1.79 -22.95 -21.00
C HIS A 294 0.55 -22.57 -21.80
N LYS A 295 0.72 -21.77 -22.86
CA LYS A 295 -0.37 -21.42 -23.77
C LYS A 295 -0.75 -22.63 -24.63
N LEU A 296 -2.05 -22.83 -24.79
CA LEU A 296 -2.67 -23.79 -25.71
C LEU A 296 -3.47 -23.02 -26.77
N ASP A 297 -3.92 -23.70 -27.84
CA ASP A 297 -4.70 -23.07 -28.91
C ASP A 297 -5.99 -22.40 -28.40
N ASP A 298 -6.68 -23.03 -27.42
CA ASP A 298 -7.93 -22.54 -26.84
C ASP A 298 -7.79 -22.14 -25.35
N GLY A 299 -6.59 -21.84 -24.83
CA GLY A 299 -6.45 -21.47 -23.41
C GLY A 299 -5.08 -21.76 -22.83
N PHE A 300 -5.04 -22.37 -21.65
CA PHE A 300 -3.80 -22.59 -20.90
C PHE A 300 -3.78 -23.95 -20.20
N LEU A 301 -2.57 -24.51 -20.12
CA LEU A 301 -2.21 -25.60 -19.23
C LEU A 301 -1.34 -25.03 -18.10
N VAL A 302 -1.85 -25.08 -16.87
CA VAL A 302 -1.12 -24.63 -15.69
C VAL A 302 -0.59 -25.83 -14.93
N LYS A 303 0.74 -25.94 -14.85
CA LYS A 303 1.43 -26.96 -14.07
C LYS A 303 1.57 -26.50 -12.63
N THR A 304 1.27 -27.39 -11.71
CA THR A 304 1.33 -27.15 -10.26
C THR A 304 2.05 -28.29 -9.56
N THR A 305 2.40 -28.09 -8.29
CA THR A 305 2.97 -29.14 -7.42
C THR A 305 2.04 -30.34 -7.20
N ARG A 306 0.76 -30.25 -7.57
CA ARG A 306 -0.24 -31.33 -7.38
C ARG A 306 -0.83 -31.87 -8.69
N GLY A 307 -0.35 -31.40 -9.85
CA GLY A 307 -0.83 -31.83 -11.16
C GLY A 307 -1.04 -30.67 -12.13
N GLU A 308 -1.85 -30.91 -13.16
CA GLU A 308 -2.08 -29.96 -14.25
C GLU A 308 -3.55 -29.52 -14.36
N HIS A 309 -3.77 -28.24 -14.66
CA HIS A 309 -5.11 -27.69 -14.87
C HIS A 309 -5.23 -27.07 -16.26
N LYS A 310 -6.25 -27.48 -17.01
CA LYS A 310 -6.64 -26.84 -18.27
C LYS A 310 -7.70 -25.78 -18.01
N THR A 311 -7.48 -24.56 -18.50
CA THR A 311 -8.36 -23.41 -18.26
C THR A 311 -8.40 -22.47 -19.45
N ALA A 312 -9.53 -21.80 -19.66
CA ALA A 312 -9.63 -20.78 -20.72
C ALA A 312 -8.84 -19.52 -20.37
N ARG A 313 -8.86 -19.08 -19.09
CA ARG A 313 -8.17 -17.87 -18.60
C ARG A 313 -7.39 -18.15 -17.32
N VAL A 314 -6.40 -17.31 -17.04
CA VAL A 314 -5.62 -17.35 -15.79
C VAL A 314 -5.67 -15.98 -15.12
N LEU A 315 -6.01 -15.95 -13.83
CA LEU A 315 -5.89 -14.76 -13.00
C LEU A 315 -4.76 -14.94 -11.98
N LEU A 316 -3.71 -14.14 -12.11
CA LEU A 316 -2.59 -14.09 -11.17
C LEU A 316 -2.89 -13.07 -10.06
N ALA A 317 -3.20 -13.57 -8.87
CA ALA A 317 -3.46 -12.81 -7.65
C ALA A 317 -2.39 -13.06 -6.57
N ILE A 318 -1.14 -13.26 -7.01
CA ILE A 318 -0.01 -13.77 -6.21
C ILE A 318 0.70 -12.71 -5.34
N GLY A 319 0.32 -11.43 -5.45
CA GLY A 319 0.89 -10.33 -4.67
C GLY A 319 2.38 -10.07 -4.93
N ARG A 320 3.04 -9.30 -4.03
CA ARG A 320 4.48 -8.98 -4.14
C ARG A 320 5.33 -9.46 -2.98
N ARG A 321 4.73 -10.09 -1.95
CA ARG A 321 5.49 -10.72 -0.84
C ARG A 321 6.57 -11.64 -1.39
N GLY A 322 6.19 -12.43 -2.40
CA GLY A 322 7.08 -13.40 -3.03
C GLY A 322 7.52 -14.51 -2.08
N THR A 323 8.54 -15.23 -2.53
CA THR A 323 9.22 -16.26 -1.73
C THR A 323 10.26 -15.59 -0.84
N PRO A 324 10.37 -15.95 0.46
CA PRO A 324 11.41 -15.40 1.32
C PRO A 324 12.80 -15.57 0.71
N ARG A 325 13.63 -14.52 0.79
CA ARG A 325 15.02 -14.58 0.38
C ARG A 325 15.81 -15.41 1.39
N THR A 326 16.51 -16.41 0.88
CA THR A 326 17.44 -17.23 1.66
C THR A 326 18.78 -16.49 1.85
N LEU A 327 19.52 -16.88 2.89
CA LEU A 327 20.85 -16.40 3.21
C LEU A 327 21.92 -17.07 2.34
N GLY A 328 21.69 -18.29 1.89
CA GLY A 328 22.63 -19.07 1.09
C GLY A 328 23.85 -19.56 1.89
N VAL A 329 23.68 -19.77 3.20
CA VAL A 329 24.78 -20.12 4.13
C VAL A 329 24.67 -21.57 4.60
N PRO A 330 25.79 -22.23 4.94
CA PRO A 330 25.76 -23.54 5.58
C PRO A 330 24.88 -23.53 6.84
N GLY A 331 24.07 -24.59 6.99
CA GLY A 331 23.15 -24.77 8.12
C GLY A 331 21.81 -24.02 8.03
N GLU A 332 21.57 -23.24 6.97
CA GLU A 332 20.30 -22.52 6.80
C GLU A 332 19.06 -23.43 6.75
N ASN A 333 19.21 -24.67 6.27
CA ASN A 333 18.10 -25.63 6.19
C ASN A 333 17.74 -26.28 7.54
N ALA A 334 18.37 -25.88 8.64
CA ALA A 334 18.08 -26.40 9.97
C ALA A 334 16.67 -26.00 10.44
N SER A 335 16.01 -26.86 11.23
CA SER A 335 14.66 -26.64 11.74
C SER A 335 14.52 -25.39 12.65
N LYS A 336 15.63 -24.92 13.23
CA LYS A 336 15.70 -23.67 14.02
C LYS A 336 15.66 -22.39 13.18
N VAL A 337 15.71 -22.49 11.85
CA VAL A 337 15.68 -21.36 10.93
C VAL A 337 14.27 -21.17 10.38
N VAL A 338 13.70 -19.99 10.58
CA VAL A 338 12.36 -19.64 10.11
C VAL A 338 12.39 -18.31 9.36
N TYR A 339 11.51 -18.16 8.37
CA TYR A 339 11.47 -16.98 7.49
C TYR A 339 10.36 -15.98 7.83
N ARG A 340 9.69 -16.18 8.96
CA ARG A 340 8.62 -15.31 9.45
C ARG A 340 8.44 -15.45 10.96
N LEU A 341 8.09 -14.35 11.61
CA LEU A 341 7.63 -14.37 12.99
C LEU A 341 6.12 -14.65 13.01
N ILE A 342 5.70 -15.80 13.55
CA ILE A 342 4.29 -16.16 13.72
C ILE A 342 3.75 -15.61 15.05
N ASP A 343 4.40 -15.94 16.16
CA ASP A 343 3.99 -15.54 17.51
C ASP A 343 5.25 -15.18 18.31
N PRO A 344 5.41 -13.94 18.81
CA PRO A 344 6.57 -13.61 19.63
C PRO A 344 6.62 -14.42 20.94
N ALA A 345 5.49 -14.78 21.53
CA ALA A 345 5.44 -15.43 22.84
C ALA A 345 6.15 -16.80 22.87
N GLN A 346 6.29 -17.48 21.73
CA GLN A 346 7.01 -18.76 21.63
C GLN A 346 8.52 -18.62 21.91
N TYR A 347 9.05 -17.40 21.90
CA TYR A 347 10.46 -17.07 22.08
C TYR A 347 10.79 -16.51 23.47
N ALA A 348 9.84 -16.54 24.40
CA ALA A 348 10.14 -16.24 25.81
C ALA A 348 11.24 -17.16 26.33
N GLY A 349 12.22 -16.61 27.05
CA GLY A 349 13.37 -17.36 27.58
C GLY A 349 14.39 -17.85 26.53
N ARG A 350 14.26 -17.48 25.25
CA ARG A 350 15.12 -17.99 24.17
C ARG A 350 16.13 -16.96 23.66
N HIS A 351 17.24 -17.46 23.14
CA HIS A 351 18.23 -16.71 22.37
C HIS A 351 17.84 -16.69 20.89
N VAL A 352 17.45 -15.53 20.36
CA VAL A 352 16.96 -15.40 18.98
C VAL A 352 17.85 -14.46 18.18
N LEU A 353 18.36 -14.95 17.05
CA LEU A 353 18.96 -14.11 16.02
C LEU A 353 17.87 -13.69 15.03
N VAL A 354 17.67 -12.39 14.84
CA VAL A 354 16.85 -11.84 13.76
C VAL A 354 17.77 -11.24 12.70
N VAL A 355 17.59 -11.63 11.43
CA VAL A 355 18.44 -11.18 10.32
C VAL A 355 17.63 -10.27 9.38
N GLY A 356 18.04 -9.01 9.22
CA GLY A 356 17.44 -8.07 8.28
C GLY A 356 17.37 -6.63 8.81
N GLY A 357 17.10 -5.67 7.92
CA GLY A 357 17.08 -4.24 8.26
C GLY A 357 15.83 -3.48 7.77
N GLY A 358 14.80 -4.21 7.35
CA GLY A 358 13.49 -3.64 6.99
C GLY A 358 12.52 -3.68 8.17
N ASP A 359 11.35 -3.05 8.01
CA ASP A 359 10.31 -2.98 9.05
C ASP A 359 9.96 -4.34 9.67
N ALA A 360 9.88 -5.40 8.85
CA ALA A 360 9.58 -6.75 9.33
C ALA A 360 10.65 -7.29 10.31
N ALA A 361 11.92 -7.00 10.06
CA ALA A 361 13.02 -7.42 10.93
C ALA A 361 13.01 -6.64 12.25
N LEU A 362 12.86 -5.31 12.17
CA LEU A 362 12.83 -4.45 13.35
C LEU A 362 11.60 -4.73 14.22
N GLU A 363 10.42 -4.89 13.61
CA GLU A 363 9.19 -5.26 14.33
C GLU A 363 9.33 -6.64 14.99
N ALA A 364 9.92 -7.62 14.31
CA ALA A 364 10.13 -8.95 14.88
C ALA A 364 11.10 -8.91 16.06
N ALA A 365 12.25 -8.25 15.90
CA ALA A 365 13.26 -8.11 16.94
C ALA A 365 12.69 -7.46 18.21
N VAL A 366 11.98 -6.34 18.06
CA VAL A 366 11.37 -5.65 19.22
C VAL A 366 10.26 -6.49 19.85
N SER A 367 9.39 -7.10 19.05
CA SER A 367 8.26 -7.88 19.59
C SER A 367 8.73 -9.11 20.37
N ILE A 368 9.85 -9.71 19.96
CA ILE A 368 10.50 -10.80 20.69
C ILE A 368 11.19 -10.25 21.93
N ALA A 369 11.93 -9.14 21.83
CA ALA A 369 12.61 -8.51 22.96
C ALA A 369 11.65 -7.99 24.05
N ASP A 370 10.37 -7.81 23.73
CA ASP A 370 9.30 -7.49 24.68
C ASP A 370 8.82 -8.74 25.45
N GLN A 371 9.26 -9.95 25.08
CA GLN A 371 8.93 -11.18 25.78
C GLN A 371 9.84 -11.42 27.00
N PRO A 372 9.30 -12.00 28.09
CA PRO A 372 10.08 -12.33 29.28
C PRO A 372 11.31 -13.18 28.96
N ASP A 373 12.43 -12.83 29.58
CA ASP A 373 13.71 -13.58 29.55
C ASP A 373 14.29 -13.87 28.17
N SER A 374 13.79 -13.22 27.12
CA SER A 374 14.29 -13.36 25.76
C SER A 374 15.63 -12.62 25.58
N GLN A 375 16.54 -13.20 24.80
CA GLN A 375 17.79 -12.57 24.39
C GLN A 375 17.80 -12.43 22.88
N VAL A 376 17.70 -11.19 22.39
CA VAL A 376 17.54 -10.95 20.96
C VAL A 376 18.77 -10.25 20.40
N THR A 377 19.29 -10.78 19.29
CA THR A 377 20.31 -10.13 18.47
C THR A 377 19.69 -9.80 17.10
N LEU A 378 19.73 -8.53 16.70
CA LEU A 378 19.35 -8.06 15.38
C LEU A 378 20.61 -7.86 14.53
N SER A 379 20.83 -8.75 13.57
CA SER A 379 21.93 -8.67 12.59
C SER A 379 21.45 -8.04 11.29
N TYR A 380 22.21 -7.05 10.81
CA TYR A 380 21.96 -6.43 9.52
C TYR A 380 23.27 -6.02 8.84
N ARG A 381 23.40 -6.41 7.57
CA ARG A 381 24.58 -6.11 6.74
C ARG A 381 24.82 -4.64 6.44
N GLY A 382 23.79 -3.80 6.59
CA GLY A 382 23.91 -2.37 6.31
C GLY A 382 24.36 -1.59 7.53
N GLU A 383 24.99 -0.44 7.29
CA GLU A 383 25.47 0.48 8.32
C GLU A 383 24.35 1.23 9.06
N ALA A 384 23.13 1.26 8.49
CA ALA A 384 21.98 1.92 9.10
C ALA A 384 20.65 1.38 8.55
N PHE A 385 19.58 1.45 9.35
CA PHE A 385 18.22 1.06 8.97
C PHE A 385 17.52 2.08 8.05
N ALA A 386 18.18 2.53 6.99
CA ALA A 386 17.69 3.60 6.11
C ALA A 386 16.30 3.31 5.49
N ARG A 387 15.96 2.03 5.32
CA ARG A 387 14.70 1.59 4.68
C ARG A 387 13.55 1.37 5.66
N ALA A 388 13.81 1.40 6.97
CA ALA A 388 12.79 1.17 7.99
C ALA A 388 12.13 2.48 8.41
N LYS A 389 10.86 2.40 8.81
CA LYS A 389 10.09 3.56 9.28
C LYS A 389 10.71 4.13 10.56
N PRO A 390 10.69 5.47 10.75
CA PRO A 390 11.19 6.12 11.96
C PRO A 390 10.72 5.48 13.25
N LYS A 391 9.40 5.23 13.37
CA LYS A 391 8.78 4.58 14.53
C LYS A 391 9.41 3.23 14.88
N ASN A 392 9.77 2.42 13.87
CA ASN A 392 10.38 1.11 14.11
C ASN A 392 11.85 1.24 14.53
N ARG A 393 12.58 2.22 13.98
CA ARG A 393 13.95 2.55 14.41
C ARG A 393 13.97 3.05 15.86
N GLU A 394 13.10 3.98 16.21
CA GLU A 394 12.96 4.52 17.58
C GLU A 394 12.65 3.39 18.60
N ARG A 395 11.80 2.43 18.22
CA ARG A 395 11.52 1.26 19.07
C ARG A 395 12.74 0.35 19.27
N VAL A 396 13.53 0.12 18.22
CA VAL A 396 14.78 -0.63 18.29
C VAL A 396 15.80 0.09 19.17
N GLU A 397 15.99 1.40 18.98
CA GLU A 397 16.89 2.22 19.79
C GLU A 397 16.47 2.23 21.27
N ALA A 398 15.16 2.29 21.56
CA ALA A 398 14.64 2.18 22.92
C ALA A 398 14.90 0.79 23.52
N ALA A 399 14.66 -0.28 22.77
CA ALA A 399 14.93 -1.66 23.23
C ALA A 399 16.44 -1.91 23.46
N GLN A 400 17.29 -1.34 22.61
CA GLN A 400 18.75 -1.40 22.74
C GLN A 400 19.24 -0.65 23.98
N ARG A 401 18.76 0.59 24.20
CA ARG A 401 19.08 1.36 25.42
C ARG A 401 18.61 0.66 26.70
N ALA A 402 17.50 -0.08 26.64
CA ALA A 402 17.00 -0.88 27.74
C ALA A 402 17.77 -2.19 27.95
N GLY A 403 18.78 -2.52 27.12
CA GLY A 403 19.56 -3.75 27.21
C GLY A 403 18.82 -5.02 26.78
N ARG A 404 17.63 -4.90 26.18
CA ARG A 404 16.79 -6.05 25.76
C ARG A 404 17.10 -6.55 24.35
N LEU A 405 17.79 -5.72 23.56
CA LEU A 405 18.09 -6.00 22.16
C LEU A 405 19.53 -5.62 21.83
N LEU A 406 20.32 -6.60 21.38
CA LEU A 406 21.64 -6.36 20.82
C LEU A 406 21.49 -6.07 19.32
N VAL A 407 22.04 -4.94 18.85
CA VAL A 407 22.02 -4.57 17.43
C VAL A 407 23.42 -4.69 16.85
N MET A 408 23.55 -5.44 15.76
CA MET A 408 24.81 -5.65 15.02
C MET A 408 24.64 -5.16 13.57
N LEU A 409 25.07 -3.92 13.32
CA LEU A 409 25.13 -3.33 11.98
C LEU A 409 26.43 -3.76 11.29
N GLY A 410 26.44 -3.70 9.95
CA GLY A 410 27.58 -4.19 9.15
C GLY A 410 27.89 -5.68 9.37
N SER A 411 26.89 -6.47 9.80
CA SER A 411 27.07 -7.88 10.14
C SER A 411 26.41 -8.83 9.14
N GLU A 412 27.10 -9.93 8.82
CA GLU A 412 26.61 -10.98 7.93
C GLU A 412 26.69 -12.35 8.59
N VAL A 413 25.65 -13.17 8.42
CA VAL A 413 25.69 -14.59 8.82
C VAL A 413 26.59 -15.34 7.84
N ARG A 414 27.53 -16.12 8.36
CA ARG A 414 28.42 -16.99 7.57
C ARG A 414 28.04 -18.46 7.69
N GLU A 415 27.56 -18.88 8.86
CA GLU A 415 27.18 -20.26 9.13
C GLU A 415 26.20 -20.35 10.30
N ILE A 416 25.26 -21.30 10.22
CA ILE A 416 24.31 -21.61 11.27
C ILE A 416 24.62 -23.02 11.79
N MET A 417 25.00 -23.11 13.06
CA MET A 417 25.27 -24.37 13.76
C MET A 417 24.07 -24.75 14.64
N GLU A 418 24.13 -25.93 15.27
CA GLU A 418 23.06 -26.48 16.09
C GLU A 418 22.62 -25.54 17.22
N ASP A 419 23.58 -24.99 17.99
CA ASP A 419 23.33 -24.12 19.15
C ASP A 419 23.91 -22.70 19.00
N SER A 420 24.49 -22.39 17.85
CA SER A 420 25.17 -21.12 17.62
C SER A 420 25.16 -20.67 16.17
N VAL A 421 25.53 -19.40 15.96
CA VAL A 421 25.62 -18.75 14.66
C VAL A 421 26.94 -18.03 14.56
N ARG A 422 27.60 -18.17 13.40
CA ARG A 422 28.84 -17.45 13.09
C ARG A 422 28.49 -16.21 12.26
N LEU A 423 28.78 -15.05 12.83
CA LEU A 423 28.59 -13.74 12.22
C LEU A 423 29.95 -13.13 11.88
N GLU A 424 30.06 -12.46 10.76
CA GLU A 424 31.20 -11.60 10.44
C GLU A 424 30.80 -10.14 10.61
N THR A 425 31.67 -9.31 11.20
CA THR A 425 31.46 -7.86 11.28
C THR A 425 32.81 -7.16 11.10
N GLY A 426 32.97 -6.39 10.02
CA GLY A 426 34.22 -5.70 9.71
C GLY A 426 35.44 -6.63 9.58
N GLY A 427 35.25 -7.83 9.01
CA GLY A 427 36.31 -8.85 8.87
C GLY A 427 36.59 -9.67 10.13
N VAL A 428 35.92 -9.40 11.25
CA VAL A 428 36.05 -10.17 12.48
C VAL A 428 34.88 -11.15 12.61
N GLU A 429 35.19 -12.44 12.71
CA GLU A 429 34.19 -13.47 13.00
C GLU A 429 33.87 -13.52 14.50
N ARG A 430 32.58 -13.66 14.82
CA ARG A 430 32.06 -13.85 16.17
C ARG A 430 31.03 -14.97 16.16
N THR A 431 31.11 -15.84 17.15
CA THR A 431 30.12 -16.90 17.36
C THR A 431 29.18 -16.47 18.48
N LEU A 432 27.88 -16.48 18.21
CA LEU A 432 26.85 -16.20 19.20
C LEU A 432 26.03 -17.45 19.44
N ARG A 433 25.70 -17.73 20.70
CA ARG A 433 24.70 -18.74 21.04
C ARG A 433 23.33 -18.29 20.54
N ASN A 434 22.56 -19.21 19.97
CA ASN A 434 21.17 -18.96 19.61
C ASN A 434 20.36 -20.27 19.57
N ASP A 435 19.09 -20.18 19.96
CA ASP A 435 18.14 -21.28 19.87
C ASP A 435 17.31 -21.21 18.57
N THR A 436 17.19 -20.02 17.97
CA THR A 436 16.39 -19.81 16.74
C THR A 436 17.01 -18.70 15.88
N VAL A 437 16.88 -18.82 14.56
CA VAL A 437 17.19 -17.76 13.59
C VAL A 437 15.91 -17.39 12.84
N ILE A 438 15.56 -16.09 12.84
CA ILE A 438 14.45 -15.55 12.07
C ILE A 438 15.00 -14.70 10.93
N VAL A 439 14.87 -15.19 9.70
CA VAL A 439 15.35 -14.51 8.49
C VAL A 439 14.27 -13.59 7.93
N CYS A 440 14.48 -12.30 8.09
CA CYS A 440 13.65 -11.20 7.57
C CYS A 440 14.38 -10.43 6.46
N ALA A 441 15.01 -11.15 5.52
CA ALA A 441 15.83 -10.59 4.45
C ALA A 441 15.03 -10.06 3.22
N GLY A 442 13.71 -9.96 3.36
CA GLY A 442 12.78 -9.60 2.28
C GLY A 442 12.42 -10.78 1.38
N GLY A 443 11.61 -10.54 0.35
CA GLY A 443 11.19 -11.55 -0.62
C GLY A 443 11.85 -11.38 -1.99
N VAL A 444 11.90 -12.48 -2.74
CA VAL A 444 12.15 -12.49 -4.18
C VAL A 444 10.82 -12.24 -4.88
N LEU A 445 10.72 -11.15 -5.64
CA LEU A 445 9.52 -10.82 -6.41
C LEU A 445 9.23 -11.93 -7.43
N PRO A 446 7.95 -12.18 -7.78
CA PRO A 446 7.58 -13.17 -8.78
C PRO A 446 7.96 -12.77 -10.21
N THR A 447 8.78 -11.74 -10.41
CA THR A 447 9.23 -11.25 -11.73
C THR A 447 9.81 -12.35 -12.63
N PRO A 448 10.67 -13.27 -12.15
CA PRO A 448 11.15 -14.38 -12.98
C PRO A 448 10.01 -15.29 -13.47
N PHE A 449 9.04 -15.57 -12.60
CA PHE A 449 7.86 -16.38 -12.94
C PHE A 449 6.99 -15.70 -13.99
N LEU A 450 6.79 -14.37 -13.89
CA LEU A 450 6.06 -13.60 -14.91
C LEU A 450 6.80 -13.61 -16.26
N LYS A 451 8.11 -13.36 -16.25
CA LYS A 451 8.93 -13.35 -17.47
C LYS A 451 8.94 -14.72 -18.17
N GLN A 452 8.94 -15.82 -17.41
CA GLN A 452 8.81 -17.18 -17.96
C GLN A 452 7.49 -17.40 -18.71
N MET A 453 6.42 -16.67 -18.37
CA MET A 453 5.15 -16.70 -19.11
C MET A 453 5.13 -15.79 -20.34
N GLY A 454 6.20 -15.03 -20.59
CA GLY A 454 6.25 -14.01 -21.63
C GLY A 454 5.58 -12.69 -21.21
N ILE A 455 5.32 -12.48 -19.92
CA ILE A 455 4.72 -11.23 -19.44
C ILE A 455 5.77 -10.13 -19.37
N ASP A 456 5.49 -9.00 -20.00
CA ASP A 456 6.35 -7.83 -19.99
C ASP A 456 6.31 -7.13 -18.63
N VAL A 457 7.49 -6.95 -18.03
CA VAL A 457 7.67 -6.26 -16.75
C VAL A 457 8.58 -5.07 -16.96
N GLU A 458 8.07 -3.88 -16.68
CA GLU A 458 8.81 -2.62 -16.78
C GLU A 458 9.24 -2.16 -15.38
N THR A 459 10.42 -1.53 -15.29
CA THR A 459 10.83 -0.82 -14.08
C THR A 459 10.42 0.64 -14.20
N LYS A 460 9.42 1.07 -13.42
CA LYS A 460 8.96 2.47 -13.39
C LYS A 460 9.79 3.30 -12.42
N TYR A 461 10.22 4.48 -12.85
CA TYR A 461 10.99 5.45 -12.07
C TYR A 461 10.24 6.79 -11.98
N GLY A 462 9.24 6.88 -11.10
CA GLY A 462 8.46 8.11 -10.94
C GLY A 462 7.47 8.36 -12.08
N THR A 463 7.11 7.32 -12.83
CA THR A 463 6.16 7.39 -13.94
C THR A 463 4.79 6.83 -13.56
N ALA A 464 3.74 7.42 -14.13
CA ALA A 464 2.34 7.09 -13.87
C ALA A 464 1.94 5.73 -14.48
#